data_AF-A0AAW0Q1P1-F1
#
_entry.id   AF-A0AAW0Q1P1-F1
#
_cell.length_a   1.000
_cell.length_b   1.000
_cell.length_c   1.000
_cell.angle_alpha   90.00
_cell.angle_beta   90.00
_cell.angle_gamma   90.00
#
_symmetry.space_group_name_H-M   'P 1'
#
loop_
_entity.id
_entity.type
_entity.pdbx_description
1 polymer ?
#
loop_
_entity_poly.entity_id
_entity_poly.type
_entity_poly.pdbx_seq_one_letter_code
_entity_poly.pdbx_strand_id
1 'polypeptide(L)'
;MDELNNYRAKCSLLFHYDWISIPLVYTQVVTIAVYSFFAFCVVGRQFLNPAKGYKDHRIDMYVPVFTLLQFFFYAGWLKVGELIINPFGEDDDDFETNQLIDRNIQVSMLAVDDMYQNLVPLEKDKHWAQRYFSVPYTLSTAAETLKPAFKGSTYDMRMSAEDLETYPVDEEGILRGASLPSLLDIQTLPDRDEHNGCDLSNHKDERDKLVTIEITQND
;
A
#
# COMPACT_ATOMS: atom_id res chain seq x y z
N MET A 1 -30.75 4.93 -9.71
CA MET A 1 -30.71 6.32 -9.18
C MET A 1 -29.57 6.51 -8.17
N ASP A 2 -29.21 5.48 -7.40
CA ASP A 2 -28.16 5.59 -6.36
C ASP A 2 -26.78 5.97 -6.92
N GLU A 3 -26.34 5.36 -8.02
CA GLU A 3 -25.05 5.70 -8.66
C GLU A 3 -24.98 7.15 -9.15
N LEU A 4 -26.09 7.67 -9.69
CA LEU A 4 -26.17 9.07 -10.11
C LEU A 4 -26.09 10.01 -8.89
N ASN A 5 -26.71 9.64 -7.78
CA ASN A 5 -26.61 10.39 -6.54
C ASN A 5 -25.21 10.36 -5.95
N ASN A 6 -24.50 9.24 -6.06
CA ASN A 6 -23.10 9.10 -5.66
C ASN A 6 -22.20 10.00 -6.53
N TYR A 7 -22.40 9.99 -7.85
CA TYR A 7 -21.69 10.90 -8.76
C TYR A 7 -21.94 12.37 -8.40
N ARG A 8 -23.21 12.75 -8.19
CA ARG A 8 -23.58 14.11 -7.76
C ARG A 8 -22.95 14.49 -6.42
N ALA A 9 -22.87 13.56 -5.48
CA ALA A 9 -22.23 13.79 -4.18
C ALA A 9 -20.73 14.10 -4.33
N LYS A 10 -20.03 13.42 -5.25
CA LYS A 10 -18.61 13.72 -5.57
C LYS A 10 -18.44 15.10 -6.19
N CYS A 11 -19.29 15.48 -7.15
CA CYS A 11 -19.28 16.84 -7.72
C CYS A 11 -19.58 17.91 -6.65
N SER A 12 -20.52 17.61 -5.73
CA SER A 12 -20.83 18.52 -4.63
C SER A 12 -19.67 18.64 -3.65
N LEU A 13 -18.97 17.55 -3.33
CA LEU A 13 -17.78 17.58 -2.48
C LEU A 13 -16.70 18.47 -3.08
N LEU A 14 -16.45 18.36 -4.39
CA LEU A 14 -15.51 19.22 -5.11
C LEU A 14 -15.89 20.70 -4.98
N PHE A 15 -17.18 21.03 -5.14
CA PHE A 15 -17.67 22.40 -4.95
C PHE A 15 -17.47 22.91 -3.52
N HIS A 16 -17.64 22.07 -2.49
CA HIS A 16 -17.40 22.49 -1.11
C HIS A 16 -15.91 22.78 -0.82
N TYR A 17 -15.00 22.03 -1.45
CA TYR A 17 -13.56 22.29 -1.34
C TYR A 17 -13.14 23.60 -2.03
N ASP A 18 -13.77 23.95 -3.16
CA ASP A 18 -13.55 25.23 -3.84
C ASP A 18 -14.19 26.40 -3.08
N TRP A 19 -15.41 26.20 -2.55
CA TRP A 19 -16.17 27.24 -1.87
C TRP A 19 -15.61 27.60 -0.47
N ILE A 20 -15.25 26.60 0.35
CA ILE A 20 -14.63 26.82 1.65
C ILE A 20 -13.13 26.56 1.55
N SER A 21 -12.38 27.60 1.21
CA SER A 21 -10.91 27.56 1.28
C SER A 21 -10.43 27.52 2.73
N ILE A 22 -9.17 27.11 2.94
CA ILE A 22 -8.49 27.22 4.23
C ILE A 22 -8.55 28.69 4.69
N PRO A 23 -8.88 28.98 5.97
CA PRO A 23 -8.91 30.34 6.47
C PRO A 23 -7.60 31.08 6.18
N LEU A 24 -7.69 32.23 5.52
CA LEU A 24 -6.55 33.02 5.08
C LEU A 24 -5.56 33.34 6.22
N VAL A 25 -6.08 33.53 7.43
CA VAL A 25 -5.26 33.79 8.61
C VAL A 25 -4.28 32.64 8.92
N TYR A 26 -4.63 31.40 8.63
CA TYR A 26 -3.75 30.26 8.90
C TYR A 26 -2.55 30.24 7.96
N THR A 27 -2.77 30.47 6.67
CA THR A 27 -1.67 30.56 5.70
C THR A 27 -0.80 31.79 5.97
N GLN A 28 -1.40 32.91 6.39
CA GLN A 28 -0.68 34.12 6.79
C GLN A 28 0.20 33.92 8.03
N VAL A 29 -0.31 33.28 9.09
CA VAL A 29 0.47 33.04 10.32
C VAL A 29 1.70 32.17 10.03
N VAL A 30 1.53 31.13 9.22
CA VAL A 30 2.64 30.23 8.86
C VAL A 30 3.69 30.96 8.01
N THR A 31 3.26 31.72 7.00
CA THR A 31 4.19 32.49 6.16
C THR A 31 4.96 33.55 6.95
N ILE A 32 4.30 34.28 7.84
CA ILE A 32 4.96 35.26 8.72
C ILE A 32 5.97 34.58 9.64
N ALA A 33 5.64 33.42 10.22
CA ALA A 33 6.55 32.68 11.09
C ALA A 33 7.82 32.23 10.34
N VAL A 34 7.67 31.65 9.14
CA VAL A 34 8.81 31.20 8.33
C VAL A 34 9.65 32.39 7.84
N TYR A 35 9.02 33.46 7.36
CA TYR A 35 9.72 34.62 6.82
C TYR A 35 10.44 35.42 7.91
N SER A 36 9.82 35.60 9.07
CA SER A 36 10.47 36.26 10.20
C SER A 36 11.66 35.45 10.74
N PHE A 37 11.54 34.13 10.83
CA PHE A 37 12.67 33.26 11.18
C PHE A 37 13.86 33.48 10.25
N PHE A 38 13.64 33.52 8.93
CA PHE A 38 14.70 33.77 7.97
C PHE A 38 15.22 35.20 7.99
N ALA A 39 14.37 36.20 8.21
CA ALA A 39 14.79 37.59 8.38
C ALA A 39 15.80 37.73 9.53
N PHE A 40 15.56 37.08 10.67
CA PHE A 40 16.52 37.04 11.77
C PHE A 40 17.76 36.20 11.44
N CYS A 41 17.64 35.10 10.70
CA CYS A 41 18.79 34.29 10.30
C CYS A 41 19.75 35.04 9.36
N VAL A 42 19.24 35.90 8.47
CA VAL A 42 20.05 36.71 7.55
C VAL A 42 20.99 37.66 8.31
N VAL A 43 20.56 38.18 9.46
CA VAL A 43 21.38 39.06 10.31
C VAL A 43 22.17 38.25 11.34
N GLY A 44 21.54 37.29 12.00
CA GLY A 44 22.10 36.56 13.14
C GLY A 44 23.11 35.47 12.77
N ARG A 45 23.14 35.01 11.50
CA ARG A 45 24.08 34.00 11.00
C ARG A 45 25.11 34.54 10.02
N GLN A 46 25.33 35.86 10.03
CA GLN A 46 26.47 36.44 9.34
C GLN A 46 27.76 35.98 10.02
N PHE A 47 28.82 35.72 9.24
CA PHE A 47 30.12 35.45 9.80
C PHE A 47 30.77 36.76 10.24
N LEU A 48 30.97 36.92 11.55
CA LEU A 48 31.64 38.10 12.11
C LEU A 48 33.16 37.94 11.99
N ASN A 49 33.87 39.07 11.93
CA ASN A 49 35.33 39.09 11.86
C ASN A 49 35.95 38.32 13.06
N PRO A 50 36.67 37.21 12.81
CA PRO A 50 37.26 36.39 13.86
C PRO A 50 38.27 37.16 14.74
N ALA A 51 38.91 38.21 14.22
CA ALA A 51 39.89 39.01 14.95
C ALA A 51 39.29 39.77 16.16
N LYS A 52 37.96 39.96 16.19
CA LYS A 52 37.26 40.61 17.30
C LYS A 52 36.95 39.65 18.47
N GLY A 53 37.21 38.35 18.32
CA GLY A 53 37.11 37.38 19.42
C GLY A 53 35.69 37.15 19.93
N TYR A 54 34.65 37.33 19.11
CA TYR A 54 33.27 37.03 19.49
C TYR A 54 33.11 35.53 19.81
N LYS A 55 32.36 35.22 20.88
CA LYS A 55 32.03 33.83 21.22
C LYS A 55 31.26 33.17 20.06
N ASP A 56 31.59 31.92 19.78
CA ASP A 56 31.00 31.08 18.72
C ASP A 56 31.16 31.54 17.26
N HIS A 57 31.91 32.63 17.01
CA HIS A 57 32.21 33.14 15.66
C HIS A 57 33.72 33.08 15.39
N ARG A 58 34.30 31.87 15.44
CA ARG A 58 35.75 31.65 15.25
C ARG A 58 36.13 31.30 13.81
N ILE A 59 35.17 30.82 13.02
CA ILE A 59 35.37 30.33 11.66
C ILE A 59 34.53 31.19 10.73
N ASP A 60 35.15 31.78 9.72
CA ASP A 60 34.49 32.52 8.66
C ASP A 60 34.42 31.63 7.41
N MET A 61 33.25 31.08 7.14
CA MET A 61 32.95 30.42 5.87
C MET A 61 32.17 31.42 5.03
N TYR A 62 32.75 31.98 3.97
CA TYR A 62 32.09 32.98 3.12
C TYR A 62 30.65 32.60 2.70
N VAL A 63 30.36 31.30 2.58
CA VAL A 63 29.00 30.76 2.33
C VAL A 63 28.46 30.02 3.56
N PRO A 64 27.29 30.40 4.11
CA PRO A 64 26.67 29.72 5.25
C PRO A 64 25.92 28.45 4.83
N VAL A 65 26.64 27.36 4.55
CA VAL A 65 26.09 26.09 4.02
C VAL A 65 24.95 25.52 4.88
N PHE A 66 25.11 25.46 6.20
CA PHE A 66 24.07 24.92 7.09
C PHE A 66 22.82 25.81 7.17
N THR A 67 22.98 27.13 7.04
CA THR A 67 21.85 28.07 6.99
C THR A 67 21.08 27.91 5.68
N LEU A 68 21.78 27.70 4.56
CA LEU A 68 21.16 27.40 3.26
C LEU A 68 20.43 26.05 3.29
N LEU A 69 21.02 25.02 3.91
CA LEU A 69 20.34 23.74 4.09
C LEU A 69 19.05 23.89 4.90
N GLN A 70 19.11 24.61 6.04
CA GLN A 70 17.91 24.92 6.83
C GLN A 70 16.89 25.74 6.02
N PHE A 71 17.35 26.64 5.14
CA PHE A 71 16.48 27.37 4.23
C PHE A 71 15.71 26.42 3.30
N PHE A 72 16.40 25.50 2.62
CA PHE A 72 15.73 24.51 1.77
C PHE A 72 14.73 23.65 2.53
N PHE A 73 15.02 23.24 3.77
CA PHE A 73 14.07 22.45 4.56
C PHE A 73 12.81 23.22 4.92
N TYR A 74 12.91 24.40 5.58
CA TYR A 74 11.70 25.11 6.02
C TYR A 74 10.98 25.82 4.88
N ALA A 75 11.71 26.42 3.93
CA ALA A 75 11.08 27.04 2.76
C ALA A 75 10.51 25.98 1.81
N GLY A 76 11.19 24.84 1.66
CA GLY A 76 10.66 23.70 0.91
C GLY A 76 9.39 23.15 1.53
N TRP A 77 9.33 22.99 2.85
CA TRP A 77 8.10 22.54 3.51
C TRP A 77 6.96 23.56 3.37
N LEU A 78 7.24 24.86 3.46
CA LEU A 78 6.25 25.90 3.17
C LEU A 78 5.74 25.79 1.72
N LYS A 79 6.64 25.56 0.76
CA LYS A 79 6.30 25.44 -0.67
C LYS A 79 5.45 24.21 -0.97
N VAL A 80 5.69 23.08 -0.31
CA VAL A 80 4.80 21.90 -0.40
C VAL A 80 3.38 22.25 0.04
N GLY A 81 3.23 23.01 1.13
CA GLY A 81 1.92 23.46 1.60
C GLY A 81 1.24 24.45 0.65
N GLU A 82 2.01 25.31 -0.01
CA GLU A 82 1.52 26.25 -1.02
C GLU A 82 1.03 25.53 -2.28
N LEU A 83 1.72 24.47 -2.70
CA LEU A 83 1.36 23.70 -3.89
C LEU A 83 0.06 22.90 -3.67
N ILE A 84 -0.07 22.24 -2.51
CA ILE A 84 -1.24 21.39 -2.20
C ILE A 84 -2.52 22.22 -1.94
N ILE A 85 -2.42 23.54 -1.73
CA ILE A 85 -3.60 24.35 -1.37
C ILE A 85 -4.63 24.42 -2.49
N ASN A 86 -4.18 24.35 -3.75
CA ASN A 86 -5.03 24.36 -4.93
C ASN A 86 -4.54 23.33 -5.96
N PRO A 87 -4.92 22.05 -5.83
CA PRO A 87 -4.45 20.98 -6.70
C PRO A 87 -5.12 20.95 -8.09
N PHE A 88 -5.93 21.97 -8.42
CA PHE A 88 -6.65 22.10 -9.69
C PHE A 88 -6.14 23.29 -10.52
N GLY A 89 -4.91 23.73 -10.27
CA GLY A 89 -4.23 24.75 -11.06
C GLY A 89 -3.61 24.22 -12.34
N GLU A 90 -2.51 24.86 -12.74
CA GLU A 90 -1.70 24.51 -13.91
C GLU A 90 -0.25 24.16 -13.51
N ASP A 91 -0.01 23.91 -12.21
CA ASP A 91 1.33 23.49 -11.75
C ASP A 91 1.61 22.05 -12.20
N ASP A 92 2.89 21.69 -12.36
CA ASP A 92 3.31 20.39 -12.89
C ASP A 92 2.81 19.18 -12.05
N ASP A 93 2.54 19.39 -10.76
CA ASP A 93 2.07 18.36 -9.82
C ASP A 93 0.55 18.41 -9.56
N ASP A 94 -0.19 19.27 -10.27
CA ASP A 94 -1.65 19.38 -10.16
C ASP A 94 -2.38 18.22 -10.85
N PHE A 95 -3.67 18.07 -10.57
CA PHE A 95 -4.49 17.07 -11.24
C PHE A 95 -4.72 17.42 -12.72
N GLU A 96 -4.37 16.47 -13.59
CA GLU A 96 -4.65 16.49 -15.04
C GLU A 96 -6.15 16.31 -15.34
N THR A 97 -6.95 17.32 -14.98
CA THR A 97 -8.41 17.28 -15.09
C THR A 97 -8.90 17.19 -16.53
N ASN A 98 -8.24 17.89 -17.46
CA ASN A 98 -8.59 17.86 -18.89
C ASN A 98 -8.45 16.43 -19.45
N GLN A 99 -7.34 15.76 -19.16
CA GLN A 99 -7.13 14.38 -19.58
C GLN A 99 -8.16 13.43 -18.98
N LEU A 100 -8.52 13.64 -17.71
CA LEU A 100 -9.53 12.83 -17.04
C LEU A 100 -10.92 13.00 -17.67
N ILE A 101 -11.29 14.23 -18.04
CA ILE A 101 -12.56 14.54 -18.72
C ILE A 101 -12.60 13.84 -20.08
N ASP A 102 -11.56 14.02 -20.90
CA ASP A 102 -11.48 13.42 -22.23
C ASP A 102 -11.57 11.90 -22.17
N ARG A 103 -10.80 11.27 -21.26
CA ARG A 103 -10.84 9.83 -21.03
C ARG A 103 -12.23 9.37 -20.60
N ASN A 104 -12.86 10.06 -19.66
CA ASN A 104 -14.16 9.64 -19.13
C ASN A 104 -15.26 9.72 -20.21
N ILE A 105 -15.27 10.77 -21.03
CA ILE A 105 -16.22 10.89 -22.15
C ILE A 105 -15.97 9.77 -23.16
N GLN A 106 -14.71 9.55 -23.56
CA GLN A 106 -14.36 8.52 -24.53
C GLN A 106 -14.77 7.11 -24.06
N VAL A 107 -14.39 6.73 -22.84
CA VAL A 107 -14.64 5.39 -22.30
C VAL A 107 -16.12 5.17 -22.03
N SER A 108 -16.83 6.17 -21.50
CA SER A 108 -18.27 6.03 -21.21
C SER A 108 -19.10 5.87 -22.48
N MET A 109 -18.79 6.63 -23.53
CA MET A 109 -19.48 6.50 -24.82
C MET A 109 -19.14 5.16 -25.49
N LEU A 110 -17.87 4.75 -25.49
CA LEU A 110 -17.46 3.43 -26.01
C LEU A 110 -18.17 2.27 -25.30
N ALA A 111 -18.29 2.36 -23.98
CA ALA A 111 -18.89 1.31 -23.16
C ALA A 111 -20.40 1.12 -23.43
N VAL A 112 -21.11 2.22 -23.71
CA VAL A 112 -22.57 2.21 -23.93
C VAL A 112 -22.94 1.99 -25.40
N ASP A 113 -22.02 2.26 -26.33
CA ASP A 113 -22.23 2.07 -27.77
C ASP A 113 -21.61 0.74 -28.26
N ASP A 114 -20.33 0.74 -28.63
CA ASP A 114 -19.64 -0.40 -29.25
C ASP A 114 -19.58 -1.67 -28.37
N MET A 115 -19.54 -1.49 -27.04
CA MET A 115 -19.46 -2.61 -26.10
C MET A 115 -20.84 -3.10 -25.62
N TYR A 116 -21.94 -2.44 -26.01
CA TYR A 116 -23.27 -2.82 -25.56
C TYR A 116 -23.67 -4.20 -26.10
N GLN A 117 -23.87 -5.16 -25.19
CA GLN A 117 -24.19 -6.56 -25.51
C GLN A 117 -23.17 -7.25 -26.45
N ASN A 118 -21.98 -6.66 -26.61
CA ASN A 118 -20.91 -7.19 -27.44
C ASN A 118 -19.94 -8.03 -26.58
N LEU A 119 -20.41 -9.21 -26.18
CA LEU A 119 -19.64 -10.14 -25.36
C LEU A 119 -18.84 -11.10 -26.23
N VAL A 120 -17.65 -11.47 -25.77
CA VAL A 120 -16.86 -12.55 -26.36
C VAL A 120 -17.65 -13.87 -26.24
N PRO A 121 -17.58 -14.77 -27.25
CA PRO A 121 -18.22 -16.07 -27.16
C PRO A 121 -17.83 -16.82 -25.88
N LEU A 122 -18.79 -17.48 -25.24
CA LEU A 122 -18.51 -18.27 -24.06
C LEU A 122 -17.69 -19.52 -24.44
N GLU A 123 -16.46 -19.56 -23.95
CA GLU A 123 -15.56 -20.70 -24.06
C GLU A 123 -15.16 -21.20 -22.68
N LYS A 124 -14.85 -22.50 -22.58
CA LYS A 124 -14.30 -23.08 -21.36
C LYS A 124 -12.89 -22.54 -21.17
N ASP A 125 -12.59 -22.03 -19.98
CA ASP A 125 -11.25 -21.53 -19.67
C ASP A 125 -10.23 -22.68 -19.62
N LYS A 126 -8.93 -22.32 -19.65
CA LYS A 126 -7.81 -23.26 -19.67
C LYS A 126 -7.79 -24.24 -18.48
N HIS A 127 -8.40 -23.86 -17.35
CA HIS A 127 -8.41 -24.62 -16.11
C HIS A 127 -9.80 -25.22 -15.80
N TRP A 128 -10.73 -25.25 -16.76
CA TRP A 128 -12.13 -25.67 -16.59
C TRP A 128 -12.32 -27.03 -15.90
N ALA A 129 -11.44 -28.01 -16.14
CA ALA A 129 -11.53 -29.36 -15.58
C ALA A 129 -10.70 -29.56 -14.29
N GLN A 130 -9.89 -28.57 -13.90
CA GLN A 130 -8.94 -28.68 -12.79
C GLN A 130 -9.51 -28.07 -11.52
N ARG A 131 -9.60 -28.87 -10.44
CA ARG A 131 -10.09 -28.39 -9.13
C ARG A 131 -9.06 -27.50 -8.40
N TYR A 132 -7.79 -27.81 -8.58
CA TYR A 132 -6.67 -27.04 -8.05
C TYR A 132 -5.79 -26.66 -9.22
N PHE A 133 -5.62 -25.36 -9.46
CA PHE A 133 -4.70 -24.85 -10.47
C PHE A 133 -3.80 -23.79 -9.85
N SER A 134 -2.57 -23.70 -10.35
CA SER A 134 -1.64 -22.63 -10.04
C SER A 134 -1.34 -21.87 -11.32
N VAL A 135 -1.42 -20.54 -11.25
CA VAL A 135 -1.04 -19.69 -12.38
C VAL A 135 0.49 -19.71 -12.47
N PRO A 136 1.08 -19.92 -13.66
CA PRO A 136 2.52 -19.93 -13.79
C PRO A 136 3.15 -18.57 -13.46
N TYR A 137 4.33 -18.61 -12.85
CA TYR A 137 5.10 -17.42 -12.50
C TYR A 137 6.36 -17.31 -13.35
N THR A 138 6.79 -16.07 -13.59
CA THR A 138 8.10 -15.78 -14.16
C THR A 138 9.19 -16.06 -13.11
N LEU A 139 10.41 -16.36 -13.55
CA LEU A 139 11.53 -16.69 -12.64
C LEU A 139 11.82 -15.56 -11.64
N SER A 140 11.67 -14.30 -12.05
CA SER A 140 11.90 -13.12 -11.21
C SER A 140 10.90 -12.97 -10.06
N THR A 141 9.70 -13.54 -10.18
CA THR A 141 8.63 -13.39 -9.19
C THR A 141 8.38 -14.69 -8.40
N ALA A 142 8.91 -15.82 -8.88
CA ALA A 142 8.71 -17.14 -8.28
C ALA A 142 9.12 -17.20 -6.80
N ALA A 143 10.24 -16.58 -6.42
CA ALA A 143 10.73 -16.60 -5.03
C ALA A 143 9.81 -15.85 -4.04
N GLU A 144 9.12 -14.81 -4.51
CA GLU A 144 8.19 -14.01 -3.69
C GLU A 144 6.82 -14.69 -3.61
N THR A 145 6.34 -15.30 -4.70
CA THR A 145 4.97 -15.82 -4.77
C THR A 145 4.82 -17.24 -4.25
N LEU A 146 5.90 -18.02 -4.18
CA LEU A 146 5.89 -19.36 -3.57
C LEU A 146 5.94 -19.33 -2.03
N LYS A 147 5.71 -18.16 -1.41
CA LYS A 147 5.47 -18.06 0.02
C LYS A 147 4.18 -18.85 0.37
N PRO A 148 4.18 -19.61 1.48
CA PRO A 148 2.98 -20.32 1.90
C PRO A 148 1.84 -19.32 2.13
N ALA A 149 0.63 -19.72 1.72
CA ALA A 149 -0.55 -18.89 1.94
C ALA A 149 -0.67 -18.52 3.43
N PHE A 150 -0.95 -17.25 3.70
CA PHE A 150 -1.13 -16.79 5.07
C PHE A 150 -2.41 -17.40 5.67
N LYS A 151 -2.24 -18.28 6.66
CA LYS A 151 -3.35 -19.00 7.30
C LYS A 151 -3.83 -18.35 8.60
N GLY A 152 -3.29 -17.19 8.96
CA GLY A 152 -3.55 -16.50 10.23
C GLY A 152 -2.44 -16.72 11.26
N SER A 153 -2.30 -15.78 12.19
CA SER A 153 -1.26 -15.81 13.24
C SER A 153 -1.46 -16.92 14.27
N THR A 154 -2.69 -17.42 14.42
CA THR A 154 -3.05 -18.49 15.37
C THR A 154 -3.13 -19.87 14.72
N TYR A 155 -2.74 -20.02 13.44
CA TYR A 155 -2.90 -21.26 12.69
C TYR A 155 -2.22 -22.48 13.35
N ASP A 156 -1.12 -22.26 14.06
CA ASP A 156 -0.37 -23.32 14.76
C ASP A 156 -0.74 -23.43 16.25
N MET A 157 -1.82 -22.77 16.69
CA MET A 157 -2.32 -22.91 18.05
C MET A 157 -3.03 -24.26 18.19
N ARG A 158 -2.28 -25.28 18.61
CA ARG A 158 -2.84 -26.59 18.97
C ARG A 158 -3.22 -26.57 20.45
N MET A 159 -4.52 -26.62 20.75
CA MET A 159 -4.98 -26.82 22.13
C MET A 159 -4.77 -28.30 22.50
N SER A 160 -4.11 -28.55 23.63
CA SER A 160 -4.13 -29.87 24.26
C SER A 160 -5.56 -30.17 24.72
N ALA A 161 -6.01 -31.42 24.61
CA ALA A 161 -7.31 -31.84 25.15
C ALA A 161 -7.41 -31.60 26.67
N GLU A 162 -6.28 -31.51 27.36
CA GLU A 162 -6.17 -31.23 28.80
C GLU A 162 -6.42 -29.75 29.14
N ASP A 163 -6.17 -28.83 28.21
CA ASP A 163 -6.41 -27.39 28.40
C ASP A 163 -7.87 -26.98 28.08
N LEU A 164 -8.67 -27.91 27.56
CA LEU A 164 -10.10 -27.68 27.26
C LEU A 164 -10.99 -27.89 28.49
N GLU A 165 -10.47 -28.50 29.56
CA GLU A 165 -11.19 -28.82 30.79
C GLU A 165 -10.90 -27.82 31.92
N THR A 166 -11.13 -26.51 31.75
CA THR A 166 -11.25 -25.63 32.93
C THR A 166 -12.11 -24.39 32.73
N TYR A 167 -13.40 -24.59 32.46
CA TYR A 167 -14.44 -23.69 32.96
C TYR A 167 -15.70 -24.52 33.30
N PRO A 168 -16.16 -24.58 34.56
CA PRO A 168 -17.50 -25.06 34.82
C PRO A 168 -18.46 -24.10 34.11
N VAL A 169 -19.24 -24.63 33.17
CA VAL A 169 -20.38 -23.90 32.60
C VAL A 169 -21.41 -23.85 33.71
N ASP A 170 -21.55 -22.69 34.35
CA ASP A 170 -22.67 -22.42 35.24
C ASP A 170 -23.95 -22.53 34.39
N GLU A 171 -24.70 -23.62 34.59
CA GLU A 171 -25.97 -23.90 33.91
C GLU A 171 -27.07 -22.91 34.35
N GLU A 172 -27.01 -21.66 33.92
CA GLU A 172 -28.20 -20.80 33.86
C GLU A 172 -28.16 -19.88 32.63
N GLY A 173 -28.92 -20.23 31.58
CA GLY A 173 -29.43 -19.24 30.64
C GLY A 173 -29.29 -19.52 29.14
N ILE A 174 -30.37 -20.10 28.57
CA ILE A 174 -30.96 -19.75 27.26
C ILE A 174 -30.02 -19.83 26.04
N LEU A 175 -30.04 -20.97 25.33
CA LEU A 175 -30.55 -21.10 23.94
C LEU A 175 -30.36 -22.54 23.45
N ARG A 176 -31.48 -23.26 23.41
CA ARG A 176 -31.62 -24.57 22.78
C ARG A 176 -31.58 -24.41 21.25
N GLY A 177 -30.71 -25.17 20.58
CA GLY A 177 -30.96 -25.64 19.21
C GLY A 177 -30.10 -25.04 18.11
N ALA A 178 -28.89 -25.57 17.94
CA ALA A 178 -28.28 -25.73 16.63
C ALA A 178 -27.26 -26.87 16.69
N SER A 179 -27.59 -28.00 16.08
CA SER A 179 -26.68 -29.12 15.88
C SER A 179 -25.64 -28.77 14.81
N LEU A 180 -24.36 -28.82 15.14
CA LEU A 180 -23.27 -28.90 14.16
C LEU A 180 -22.76 -30.36 14.12
N PRO A 181 -22.64 -30.98 12.92
CA PRO A 181 -22.13 -32.34 12.81
C PRO A 181 -20.61 -32.40 13.03
N SER A 182 -20.20 -33.47 13.70
CA SER A 182 -18.86 -33.83 14.15
C SER A 182 -17.80 -33.88 13.05
N LEU A 183 -16.65 -33.26 13.33
CA LEU A 183 -15.51 -33.17 12.43
C LEU A 183 -14.32 -33.94 13.04
N LEU A 184 -13.99 -35.06 12.38
CA LEU A 184 -12.76 -35.86 12.38
C LEU A 184 -12.41 -36.81 13.55
N ASP A 185 -12.40 -38.11 13.22
CA ASP A 185 -11.40 -39.08 13.68
C ASP A 185 -10.10 -38.88 12.85
N ILE A 186 -9.02 -38.45 13.49
CA ILE A 186 -7.65 -38.68 13.00
C ILE A 186 -6.97 -39.58 14.02
N GLN A 187 -6.85 -40.85 13.65
CA GLN A 187 -6.09 -41.83 14.39
C GLN A 187 -4.61 -41.77 13.98
N THR A 188 -3.78 -41.85 15.01
CA THR A 188 -2.31 -41.78 15.07
C THR A 188 -1.55 -42.64 14.06
N LEU A 189 -0.42 -42.15 13.55
CA LEU A 189 0.65 -42.98 12.99
C LEU A 189 2.05 -42.57 13.51
N PRO A 190 2.99 -43.53 13.65
CA PRO A 190 4.22 -43.38 14.44
C PRO A 190 5.47 -43.00 13.62
N ASP A 191 6.50 -42.55 14.35
CA ASP A 191 7.86 -42.22 13.91
C ASP A 191 8.56 -43.34 13.12
N ARG A 192 9.42 -42.97 12.14
CA ARG A 192 10.83 -43.42 12.05
C ARG A 192 11.63 -42.90 10.83
N ASP A 193 12.81 -42.39 11.19
CA ASP A 193 14.17 -42.57 10.66
C ASP A 193 14.64 -41.97 9.30
N GLU A 194 15.69 -41.14 9.44
CA GLU A 194 16.56 -40.56 8.43
C GLU A 194 17.36 -41.62 7.64
N HIS A 195 17.55 -41.41 6.34
CA HIS A 195 18.83 -41.74 5.69
C HIS A 195 19.14 -40.92 4.43
N ASN A 196 20.43 -40.58 4.33
CA ASN A 196 21.13 -39.73 3.37
C ASN A 196 21.21 -40.28 1.94
N GLY A 197 21.37 -39.37 0.96
CA GLY A 197 21.95 -39.67 -0.35
C GLY A 197 22.01 -38.46 -1.28
N CYS A 198 23.17 -37.78 -1.33
CA CYS A 198 23.51 -36.81 -2.36
C CYS A 198 23.83 -37.53 -3.69
N ASP A 199 23.43 -36.96 -4.82
CA ASP A 199 24.32 -36.94 -5.99
C ASP A 199 24.01 -35.81 -6.98
N LEU A 200 25.09 -35.24 -7.50
CA LEU A 200 25.16 -34.03 -8.31
C LEU A 200 25.48 -34.42 -9.75
N SER A 201 24.68 -34.02 -10.75
CA SER A 201 25.20 -33.88 -12.13
C SER A 201 24.41 -32.92 -13.04
N ASN A 202 25.13 -31.86 -13.45
CA ASN A 202 25.26 -31.29 -14.79
C ASN A 202 24.11 -30.54 -15.51
N HIS A 203 24.26 -29.21 -15.47
CA HIS A 203 24.20 -28.24 -16.58
C HIS A 203 24.00 -28.76 -18.02
N LYS A 204 22.85 -28.42 -18.63
CA LYS A 204 22.69 -27.69 -19.92
C LYS A 204 21.27 -27.90 -20.45
N ASP A 205 20.37 -26.96 -20.17
CA ASP A 205 19.43 -26.45 -21.18
C ASP A 205 18.65 -25.27 -20.55
N GLU A 206 19.12 -24.07 -20.89
CA GLU A 206 18.49 -22.79 -20.61
C GLU A 206 17.84 -22.33 -21.91
N ARG A 207 16.55 -22.61 -22.07
CA ARG A 207 15.57 -21.76 -22.76
C ARG A 207 14.18 -22.36 -22.49
N ASP A 208 13.27 -21.52 -22.01
CA ASP A 208 11.85 -21.77 -21.73
C ASP A 208 11.49 -22.75 -20.61
N LYS A 209 12.03 -22.53 -19.41
CA LYS A 209 11.54 -23.19 -18.19
C LYS A 209 10.45 -22.37 -17.51
N LEU A 210 9.23 -22.48 -18.02
CA LEU A 210 8.05 -22.31 -17.16
C LEU A 210 8.08 -23.44 -16.13
N VAL A 211 8.11 -23.09 -14.85
CA VAL A 211 8.11 -24.06 -13.76
C VAL A 211 6.68 -24.55 -13.56
N THR A 212 6.33 -25.65 -14.21
CA THR A 212 5.09 -26.39 -13.91
C THR A 212 5.42 -27.42 -12.81
N ILE A 213 4.85 -27.23 -11.62
CA ILE A 213 4.96 -28.21 -10.53
C ILE A 213 3.71 -29.09 -10.58
N GLU A 214 3.87 -30.34 -10.98
CA GLU A 214 2.84 -31.37 -10.79
C GLU A 214 2.82 -31.76 -9.30
N ILE A 215 1.68 -31.59 -8.65
CA ILE A 215 1.44 -32.10 -7.30
C ILE A 215 1.10 -33.59 -7.46
N THR A 216 2.09 -34.47 -7.30
CA THR A 216 1.87 -35.92 -7.26
C THR A 216 1.25 -36.31 -5.93
N GLN A 217 0.00 -36.76 -5.97
CA GLN A 217 -0.70 -37.38 -4.86
C GLN A 217 -0.68 -38.90 -5.12
N ASN A 218 0.15 -39.63 -4.37
CA ASN A 218 0.21 -41.10 -4.46
C ASN A 218 -0.85 -41.72 -3.52
N ASP A 219 -1.51 -42.74 -4.05
CA ASP A 219 -2.69 -43.48 -3.55
C ASP A 219 -2.64 -43.97 -2.11
#